data_AF-A0A1Y4VZX6-F1
#
_entry.id   AF-A0A1Y4VZX6-F1
#
_cell.length_a   1.000
_cell.length_b   1.000
_cell.length_c   1.000
_cell.angle_alpha   90.00
_cell.angle_beta   90.00
_cell.angle_gamma   90.00
#
_symmetry.space_group_name_H-M   'P 1'
#
loop_
_entity.id
_entity.type
_entity.pdbx_description
1 polymer ?
#
loop_
_entity_poly.entity_id
_entity_poly.type
_entity_poly.pdbx_seq_one_letter_code
_entity_poly.pdbx_strand_id
1 'polypeptide(L)'
;MDLFGTRQKQLLHFLTADAEKETLDYVLQEMREVLGEEMPEEDAVRAYLQDPDKPTKLSTEQQIVVIDKLLECAEVNLRTLCDLIRYQQLKDAGVVNSVREFLRLVHPDDVRDISKEDAD
;
A
#
# COMPACT_ATOMS: atom_id res chain seq x y z
N MET A 1 11.03 -31.79 16.06
CA MET A 1 10.95 -30.62 15.15
C MET A 1 9.87 -29.70 15.68
N ASP A 2 10.22 -28.45 15.96
CA ASP A 2 9.29 -27.47 16.53
C ASP A 2 8.25 -27.06 15.48
N LEU A 3 7.06 -27.64 15.60
CA LEU A 3 5.92 -27.41 14.70
C LEU A 3 5.43 -25.96 14.74
N PHE A 4 5.76 -25.21 15.81
CA PHE A 4 5.40 -23.81 15.94
C PHE A 4 6.31 -22.92 15.09
N GLY A 5 7.64 -23.07 15.20
CA GLY A 5 8.60 -22.33 14.37
C GLY A 5 8.43 -22.56 12.87
N THR A 6 8.08 -23.78 12.43
CA THR A 6 7.82 -24.04 11.00
C THR A 6 6.59 -23.30 10.48
N ARG A 7 5.50 -23.26 11.27
CA ARG A 7 4.27 -22.55 10.89
C ARG A 7 4.45 -21.04 10.84
N GLN A 8 5.21 -20.47 11.78
CA GLN A 8 5.53 -19.04 11.76
C GLN A 8 6.33 -18.65 10.51
N LYS A 9 7.32 -19.46 10.12
CA LYS A 9 8.10 -19.22 8.89
C LYS A 9 7.25 -19.31 7.64
N GLN A 10 6.35 -20.29 7.57
CA GLN A 10 5.41 -20.45 6.45
C GLN A 10 4.46 -19.25 6.34
N LEU A 11 3.91 -18.79 7.47
CA LEU A 11 3.05 -17.61 7.50
C LEU A 11 3.82 -16.36 7.05
N LEU A 12 5.03 -16.14 7.57
CA LEU A 12 5.85 -15.00 7.18
C LEU A 12 6.15 -15.03 5.67
N HIS A 13 6.55 -16.18 5.14
CA HIS A 13 6.79 -16.33 3.69
C HIS A 13 5.54 -16.01 2.87
N PHE A 14 4.37 -16.50 3.28
CA PHE A 14 3.12 -16.22 2.61
C PHE A 14 2.81 -14.71 2.62
N LEU A 15 2.89 -14.07 3.80
CA LEU A 15 2.62 -12.63 3.95
C LEU A 15 3.61 -11.77 3.16
N THR A 16 4.89 -12.17 3.10
CA THR A 16 5.88 -11.47 2.27
C THR A 16 5.53 -11.58 0.79
N ALA A 17 5.22 -12.78 0.30
CA ALA A 17 4.87 -12.98 -1.11
C ALA A 17 3.57 -12.23 -1.48
N ASP A 18 2.61 -12.19 -0.57
CA ASP A 18 1.36 -11.46 -0.74
C ASP A 18 1.60 -9.96 -0.79
N ALA A 19 2.38 -9.41 0.14
CA ALA A 19 2.74 -7.99 0.16
C ALA A 19 3.55 -7.56 -1.07
N GLU A 20 4.50 -8.38 -1.52
CA GLU A 20 5.26 -8.14 -2.75
C GLU A 20 4.35 -8.11 -3.98
N LYS A 21 3.37 -9.03 -4.04
CA LYS A 21 2.40 -9.08 -5.12
C LYS A 21 1.47 -7.88 -5.10
N GLU A 22 0.87 -7.55 -3.96
CA GLU A 22 -0.02 -6.40 -3.83
C GLU A 22 0.69 -5.08 -4.17
N THR A 23 1.95 -4.94 -3.74
CA THR A 23 2.77 -3.76 -4.07
C THR A 23 3.02 -3.68 -5.58
N LEU A 24 3.36 -4.80 -6.23
CA LEU A 24 3.56 -4.84 -7.67
C LEU A 24 2.27 -4.53 -8.43
N ASP A 25 1.15 -5.16 -8.04
CA ASP A 25 -0.15 -4.97 -8.67
C ASP A 25 -0.58 -3.49 -8.59
N TYR A 26 -0.40 -2.85 -7.42
CA TYR A 26 -0.65 -1.42 -7.23
C TYR A 26 0.23 -0.57 -8.15
N VAL A 27 1.56 -0.78 -8.14
CA VAL A 27 2.49 -0.01 -8.97
C VAL A 27 2.15 -0.13 -10.45
N LEU A 28 1.83 -1.34 -10.95
CA LEU A 28 1.47 -1.56 -12.34
C LEU A 28 0.15 -0.86 -12.72
N GLN A 29 -0.82 -0.85 -11.82
CA GLN A 29 -2.09 -0.15 -12.01
C GLN A 29 -1.85 1.35 -12.12
N GLU A 30 -1.17 1.96 -11.15
CA GLU A 30 -0.92 3.40 -11.12
C GLU A 30 0.00 3.85 -12.25
N MET A 31 1.01 3.05 -12.61
CA MET A 31 1.85 3.32 -13.78
C MET A 31 1.03 3.35 -15.07
N ARG A 32 0.03 2.46 -15.22
CA ARG A 32 -0.82 2.43 -16.40
C ARG A 32 -1.65 3.71 -16.52
N GLU A 33 -2.10 4.27 -15.41
CA GLU A 33 -2.82 5.55 -15.42
C GLU A 33 -1.93 6.72 -15.86
N VAL A 34 -0.65 6.69 -15.49
CA VAL A 34 0.32 7.76 -15.83
C VAL A 34 0.89 7.61 -17.24
N LEU A 35 1.28 6.39 -17.63
CA LEU A 35 2.05 6.13 -18.85
C LEU A 35 1.18 5.71 -20.05
N GLY A 36 -0.02 5.18 -19.82
CA GLY A 36 -0.91 4.71 -20.89
C GLY A 36 -0.22 3.74 -21.86
N GLU A 37 -0.05 4.16 -23.11
CA GLU A 37 0.57 3.36 -24.18
C GLU A 37 2.08 3.12 -23.98
N GLU A 38 2.75 3.92 -23.13
CA GLU A 38 4.18 3.77 -22.80
C GLU A 38 4.41 2.76 -21.67
N MET A 39 3.39 2.01 -21.28
CA MET A 39 3.47 1.03 -20.21
C MET A 39 4.53 -0.05 -20.52
N PRO A 40 5.52 -0.27 -19.65
CA PRO A 40 6.49 -1.34 -19.83
C PRO A 40 5.88 -2.73 -19.56
N GLU A 41 6.60 -3.76 -19.98
CA GLU A 41 6.30 -5.15 -19.61
C GLU A 41 6.38 -5.34 -18.09
N GLU A 42 5.42 -6.08 -17.52
CA GLU A 42 5.35 -6.35 -16.08
C GLU A 42 6.65 -6.95 -15.53
N ASP A 43 7.26 -7.89 -16.26
CA ASP A 43 8.51 -8.54 -15.86
C ASP A 43 9.66 -7.54 -15.73
N ALA A 44 9.67 -6.46 -16.52
CA ALA A 44 10.68 -5.41 -16.41
C ALA A 44 10.48 -4.55 -15.16
N VAL A 45 9.23 -4.24 -14.81
CA VAL A 45 8.88 -3.52 -13.57
C VAL A 45 9.24 -4.36 -12.34
N ARG A 46 8.84 -5.64 -12.34
CA ARG A 46 9.15 -6.59 -11.26
C ARG A 46 10.66 -6.72 -11.04
N ALA A 47 11.43 -6.92 -12.11
CA ALA A 47 12.88 -7.05 -12.01
C ALA A 47 13.55 -5.78 -11.45
N TYR A 48 13.06 -4.61 -11.86
CA TYR A 48 13.58 -3.33 -11.36
C TYR A 48 13.24 -3.09 -9.88
N LEU A 49 12.04 -3.42 -9.44
CA LEU A 49 11.64 -3.30 -8.03
C LEU A 49 12.42 -4.27 -7.12
N GLN A 50 12.77 -5.46 -7.62
CA GLN A 50 13.57 -6.43 -6.87
C GLN A 50 15.03 -6.00 -6.68
N ASP A 51 15.62 -5.34 -7.67
CA ASP A 51 17.01 -4.91 -7.65
C ASP A 51 17.22 -3.66 -8.54
N PRO A 52 16.98 -2.46 -7.99
CA PRO A 52 17.00 -1.22 -8.77
C PRO A 52 18.41 -0.82 -9.23
N ASP A 53 19.45 -1.39 -8.63
CA ASP A 53 20.85 -1.13 -8.98
C ASP A 53 21.32 -1.94 -10.20
N LYS A 54 20.56 -2.96 -10.62
CA LYS A 54 20.88 -3.76 -11.80
C LYS A 54 20.49 -3.07 -13.11
N PRO A 55 21.18 -3.40 -14.23
CA PRO A 55 20.78 -2.94 -15.55
C PRO A 55 19.31 -3.29 -15.84
N THR A 56 18.54 -2.29 -16.24
CA THR A 56 17.09 -2.42 -16.49
C THR A 56 16.73 -2.14 -17.94
N LYS A 57 15.59 -2.67 -18.36
CA LYS A 57 14.98 -2.40 -19.68
C LYS A 57 14.09 -1.16 -19.67
N LEU A 58 13.81 -0.61 -18.50
CA LEU A 58 12.96 0.57 -18.33
C LEU A 58 13.71 1.82 -18.79
N SER A 59 13.02 2.71 -19.50
CA SER A 59 13.50 4.06 -19.76
C SER A 59 13.67 4.83 -18.44
N THR A 60 14.44 5.92 -18.43
CA THR A 60 14.60 6.76 -17.24
C THR A 60 13.26 7.32 -16.75
N GLU A 61 12.37 7.69 -17.66
CA GLU A 61 11.02 8.18 -17.34
C GLU A 61 10.20 7.07 -16.67
N GLN A 62 10.19 5.86 -17.23
CA GLN A 62 9.52 4.70 -16.64
C GLN A 62 10.07 4.36 -15.24
N GLN A 63 11.39 4.42 -15.05
CA GLN A 63 12.00 4.21 -13.74
C GLN A 63 11.52 5.23 -12.71
N ILE A 64 11.45 6.52 -13.09
CA ILE A 64 10.94 7.57 -12.21
C ILE A 64 9.51 7.27 -11.80
N VAL A 65 8.64 6.89 -12.73
CA VAL A 65 7.24 6.56 -12.41
C VAL A 65 7.15 5.31 -11.52
N VAL A 66 7.93 4.25 -11.77
CA VAL A 66 7.96 3.07 -10.87
C VAL A 66 8.28 3.48 -9.43
N ILE A 67 9.34 4.27 -9.24
CA ILE A 67 9.77 4.68 -7.90
C ILE A 67 8.75 5.62 -7.25
N ASP A 68 8.19 6.58 -8.00
CA ASP A 68 7.14 7.47 -7.52
C ASP A 68 5.93 6.67 -6.98
N LYS A 69 5.44 5.71 -7.77
CA LYS A 69 4.30 4.87 -7.39
C LYS A 69 4.61 3.89 -6.26
N LEU A 70 5.83 3.38 -6.19
CA LEU A 70 6.27 2.59 -5.04
C LEU A 70 6.28 3.42 -3.75
N LEU A 71 6.76 4.67 -3.81
CA LEU A 71 6.81 5.56 -2.66
C LEU A 71 5.41 6.01 -2.22
N GLU A 72 4.52 6.27 -3.17
CA GLU A 72 3.10 6.55 -2.90
C GLU A 72 2.43 5.37 -2.18
N CYS A 73 2.64 4.14 -2.66
CA CYS A 73 2.17 2.92 -2.02
C CYS A 73 2.69 2.80 -0.58
N ALA A 74 4.00 3.01 -0.38
CA ALA A 74 4.63 2.95 0.93
C ALA A 74 4.06 4.00 1.90
N GLU A 75 3.79 5.21 1.41
CA GLU A 75 3.19 6.27 2.21
C GLU A 75 1.78 5.92 2.66
N VAL A 76 0.91 5.48 1.74
CA VAL A 76 -0.46 5.08 2.05
C VAL A 76 -0.48 3.93 3.05
N ASN A 77 0.36 2.91 2.85
CA ASN A 77 0.47 1.76 3.74
C ASN A 77 0.95 2.17 5.14
N LEU A 78 1.95 3.07 5.22
CA LEU A 78 2.46 3.55 6.50
C LEU A 78 1.42 4.38 7.25
N ARG A 79 0.76 5.32 6.58
CA ARG A 79 -0.30 6.14 7.20
C ARG A 79 -1.44 5.25 7.72
N THR A 80 -1.88 4.29 6.90
CA THR A 80 -2.94 3.33 7.25
C THR A 80 -2.54 2.50 8.47
N LEU A 81 -1.31 1.96 8.51
CA LEU A 81 -0.81 1.21 9.65
C LEU A 81 -0.79 2.06 10.93
N CYS A 82 -0.30 3.30 10.84
CA CYS A 82 -0.30 4.24 11.96
C CYS A 82 -1.72 4.52 12.46
N ASP A 83 -2.69 4.67 11.56
CA ASP A 83 -4.08 4.91 11.92
C ASP A 83 -4.74 3.69 12.56
N LEU A 84 -4.44 2.47 12.10
CA LEU A 84 -4.90 1.25 12.74
C LEU A 84 -4.38 1.13 14.18
N ILE A 85 -3.09 1.44 14.40
CA ILE A 85 -2.49 1.44 15.74
C ILE A 85 -3.15 2.51 16.62
N ARG A 86 -3.32 3.73 16.10
CA ARG A 86 -3.94 4.84 16.83
C ARG A 86 -5.40 4.55 17.16
N TYR A 87 -6.16 3.99 16.23
CA TYR A 87 -7.55 3.58 16.45
C TYR A 87 -7.63 2.54 17.57
N GLN A 88 -6.78 1.52 17.54
CA GLN A 88 -6.77 0.49 18.58
C GLN A 88 -6.49 1.09 19.97
N GLN A 89 -5.49 1.97 20.08
CA GLN A 89 -5.16 2.66 21.33
C GLN A 89 -6.31 3.55 21.85
N LEU A 90 -6.94 4.34 20.97
CA LEU A 90 -8.05 5.23 21.35
C LEU A 90 -9.30 4.44 21.72
N LYS A 91 -9.54 3.32 21.04
CA LYS A 91 -10.64 2.41 21.36
C LYS A 91 -10.45 1.76 22.72
N ASP A 92 -9.25 1.26 23.01
CA ASP A 92 -8.94 0.63 24.30
C ASP A 92 -9.01 1.64 25.46
N ALA A 93 -8.72 2.92 25.20
CA ALA A 93 -8.89 4.02 26.15
C ALA A 93 -10.35 4.52 26.28
N GLY A 94 -11.29 3.99 25.49
CA GLY A 94 -12.70 4.41 25.49
C GLY A 94 -12.95 5.79 24.87
N VAL A 95 -11.99 6.35 24.13
CA VAL A 95 -12.09 7.67 23.48
C VAL A 95 -13.00 7.60 22.24
N VAL A 96 -12.98 6.47 21.53
CA VAL A 96 -13.82 6.21 20.35
C VAL A 96 -14.40 4.81 20.41
N ASN A 97 -15.60 4.62 19.89
CA ASN A 97 -16.30 3.33 19.83
C ASN A 97 -16.38 2.76 18.42
N SER A 98 -16.11 3.57 17.40
CA SER A 98 -16.18 3.16 15.99
C SER A 98 -15.09 3.81 15.14
N VAL A 99 -14.81 3.20 13.99
CA VAL A 99 -13.89 3.77 12.98
C VAL A 99 -14.39 5.13 12.49
N ARG A 100 -15.72 5.33 12.39
CA ARG A 100 -16.29 6.62 11.96
C ARG A 100 -15.97 7.74 12.96
N GLU A 101 -16.07 7.47 14.25
CA GLU A 101 -15.69 8.44 15.30
C GLU A 101 -14.19 8.72 15.26
N PHE A 102 -13.36 7.70 15.07
CA PHE A 102 -11.92 7.84 14.88
C PHE A 102 -11.57 8.72 13.68
N LEU A 103 -12.13 8.43 12.50
CA LEU A 103 -11.87 9.21 11.29
C LEU A 103 -12.33 10.65 11.45
N ARG A 104 -13.49 10.91 12.08
CA ARG A 104 -13.92 12.29 12.38
C ARG A 104 -12.95 13.04 13.28
N LEU A 105 -12.30 12.34 14.20
CA LEU A 105 -11.37 12.91 15.17
C LEU A 105 -9.99 13.18 14.55
N VAL A 106 -9.48 12.26 13.71
CA VAL A 106 -8.10 12.31 13.19
C VAL A 106 -8.03 12.89 11.79
N HIS A 107 -9.02 12.62 10.94
CA HIS A 107 -9.12 13.05 9.54
C HIS A 107 -10.48 13.70 9.26
N PRO A 108 -10.78 14.85 9.88
CA PRO A 108 -12.10 15.49 9.78
C PRO A 108 -12.48 15.88 8.35
N ASP A 109 -11.49 16.12 7.48
CA ASP A 109 -11.70 16.45 6.07
C ASP A 109 -12.23 15.26 5.26
N ASP A 110 -11.68 14.06 5.48
CA ASP A 110 -12.06 12.83 4.77
C ASP A 110 -13.51 12.42 5.07
N VAL A 111 -14.05 12.84 6.22
CA VAL A 111 -15.43 12.52 6.63
C VAL A 111 -16.47 13.50 6.06
N ARG A 112 -16.05 14.69 5.61
CA ARG A 112 -16.97 15.69 5.06
C ARG A 112 -17.50 15.31 3.68
N ASP A 113 -16.77 14.52 2.90
CA ASP A 113 -17.23 14.11 1.56
C ASP A 113 -18.21 12.94 1.58
N ILE A 114 -18.12 12.05 2.59
CA ILE A 114 -19.08 10.95 2.79
C ILE A 114 -20.51 11.44 3.14
N SER A 115 -20.68 12.72 3.45
CA SER A 115 -21.97 13.31 3.83
C SER A 115 -22.72 13.92 2.65
N LYS A 116 -22.05 14.10 1.49
CA LYS A 116 -22.61 14.73 0.30
C LYS A 116 -23.18 13.72 -0.71
N GLU A 117 -22.72 12.48 -0.67
CA GLU A 117 -23.22 11.41 -1.55
C GLU A 117 -24.61 10.89 -1.15
N ASP A 118 -25.08 11.16 0.08
CA ASP A 118 -26.43 10.82 0.54
C ASP A 118 -27.48 11.93 0.26
N ALA A 119 -27.13 12.95 -0.54
CA ALA A 119 -27.95 14.15 -0.76
C ALA A 119 -28.52 14.33 -2.19
N ASP A 120 -28.34 13.36 -3.09
CA ASP A 120 -28.97 13.33 -4.43
C ASP A 120 -29.90 12.12 -4.63
#